data_AF-A0A920GQT8-F1
#
_entry.id   AF-A0A920GQT8-F1
#
_cell.length_a   1.000
_cell.length_b   1.000
_cell.length_c   1.000
_cell.angle_alpha   90.00
_cell.angle_beta   90.00
_cell.angle_gamma   90.00
#
_symmetry.space_group_name_H-M   'P 1'
#
loop_
_entity.id
_entity.type
_entity.pdbx_description
1 polymer ?
#
loop_
_entity_poly.entity_id
_entity_poly.type
_entity_poly.pdbx_seq_one_letter_code
_entity_poly.pdbx_strand_id
1 'polypeptide(L)'
;MDLILFGNFDLASASIWLFWIFFALLIFYIQRENMREGYPLENDDGSEAPNQGPFPLPDAKTFKLPHGRGEVTVPNGKGEDRAVALEQTSVANGYPFEPTGDPMKDGVGPASWAPRRDVPELDGHGHPKIIPMSANSKFFVGAGRDPRDLPVVAGDGEVVGKFRICGSMNQSSLFVI
;
A
#
# COMPACT_ATOMS: atom_id res chain seq x y z
N MET A 1 -26.47 -15.37 44.45
CA MET A 1 -25.75 -14.17 44.89
C MET A 1 -26.05 -13.11 43.85
N ASP A 2 -26.99 -12.22 44.15
CA ASP A 2 -27.40 -11.20 43.21
C ASP A 2 -26.28 -10.16 43.14
N LEU A 3 -25.60 -10.10 42.00
CA LEU A 3 -24.46 -9.22 41.74
C LEU A 3 -24.92 -7.77 41.46
N ILE A 4 -25.79 -7.25 42.33
CA ILE A 4 -26.30 -5.88 42.25
C ILE A 4 -25.31 -4.96 42.97
N LEU A 5 -24.74 -4.01 42.24
CA LEU A 5 -23.79 -3.03 42.75
C LEU A 5 -24.52 -1.81 43.32
N PHE A 6 -25.41 -1.17 42.54
CA PHE A 6 -26.31 -0.09 43.00
C PHE A 6 -27.56 0.03 42.09
N GLY A 7 -28.77 0.10 42.64
CA GLY A 7 -30.00 0.15 41.83
C GLY A 7 -30.21 -1.11 40.98
N ASN A 8 -30.51 -0.96 39.69
CA ASN A 8 -30.60 -2.07 38.71
C ASN A 8 -29.25 -2.34 37.99
N PHE A 9 -28.12 -1.89 38.55
CA PHE A 9 -26.79 -2.07 37.95
C PHE A 9 -26.15 -3.36 38.46
N ASP A 10 -25.83 -4.27 37.55
CA ASP A 10 -25.16 -5.54 37.82
C ASP A 10 -23.83 -5.69 37.03
N LEU A 11 -23.07 -6.77 37.30
CA LEU A 11 -21.80 -7.02 36.61
C LEU A 11 -21.94 -7.22 35.10
N ALA A 12 -23.07 -7.77 34.63
CA ALA A 12 -23.30 -7.95 33.19
C ALA A 12 -23.48 -6.59 32.50
N SER A 13 -24.26 -5.69 33.12
CA SER A 13 -24.42 -4.32 32.66
C SER A 13 -23.11 -3.53 32.69
N ALA A 14 -22.26 -3.72 33.70
CA ALA A 14 -20.93 -3.10 33.75
C ALA A 14 -20.03 -3.58 32.60
N SER A 15 -20.03 -4.88 32.33
CA SER A 15 -19.19 -5.51 31.30
C SER A 15 -19.54 -5.02 29.91
N ILE A 16 -20.82 -4.88 29.57
CA ILE A 16 -21.24 -4.39 28.26
C ILE A 16 -20.91 -2.90 28.05
N TRP A 17 -21.04 -2.07 29.09
CA TRP A 17 -20.64 -0.67 28.99
C TRP A 17 -19.12 -0.49 28.84
N LEU A 18 -18.32 -1.27 29.58
CA LEU A 18 -16.86 -1.28 29.40
C LEU A 18 -16.47 -1.73 27.99
N PHE A 19 -17.14 -2.76 27.45
CA PHE A 19 -16.94 -3.18 26.08
C PHE A 19 -17.22 -2.04 25.08
N TRP A 20 -18.35 -1.34 25.21
CA TRP A 20 -18.68 -0.23 24.32
C TRP A 20 -17.70 0.93 24.40
N ILE A 21 -17.22 1.27 25.61
CA ILE A 21 -16.20 2.31 25.78
C ILE A 21 -14.88 1.87 25.10
N PHE A 22 -14.43 0.65 25.38
CA PHE A 22 -13.24 0.09 24.72
C PHE A 22 -13.39 0.10 23.20
N PHE A 23 -14.54 -0.33 22.68
CA PHE A 23 -14.80 -0.41 21.26
C PHE A 23 -14.84 0.98 20.60
N ALA A 24 -15.44 1.98 21.24
CA ALA A 24 -15.42 3.36 20.77
C ALA A 24 -13.99 3.93 20.72
N LEU A 25 -13.17 3.65 21.74
CA LEU A 25 -11.75 4.03 21.75
C LEU A 25 -10.95 3.30 20.67
N LEU A 26 -11.27 2.03 20.40
CA LEU A 26 -10.64 1.25 19.33
C LEU A 26 -10.97 1.84 17.94
N ILE A 27 -12.22 2.21 17.68
CA ILE A 27 -12.60 2.89 16.44
C ILE A 27 -11.81 4.20 16.29
N PHE A 28 -11.75 5.01 17.35
CA PHE A 28 -10.97 6.25 17.34
C PHE A 28 -9.48 5.99 17.02
N TYR A 29 -8.88 4.97 17.63
CA TYR A 29 -7.49 4.61 17.41
C TYR A 29 -7.25 4.16 15.95
N ILE A 30 -8.02 3.19 15.45
CA ILE A 30 -7.85 2.65 14.09
C ILE A 30 -8.09 3.75 13.05
N GLN A 31 -9.08 4.60 13.26
CA GLN A 31 -9.35 5.69 12.32
C GLN A 31 -8.16 6.65 12.22
N ARG A 32 -7.48 6.97 13.33
CA ARG A 32 -6.25 7.78 13.28
C ARG A 32 -5.08 7.03 12.63
N GLU A 33 -4.92 5.73 12.87
CA GLU A 33 -3.86 4.94 12.23
C GLU A 33 -4.05 4.84 10.70
N ASN A 34 -5.29 4.81 10.20
CA ASN A 34 -5.59 4.85 8.77
C ASN A 34 -5.17 6.17 8.10
N MET A 35 -4.98 7.25 8.88
CA MET A 35 -4.63 8.59 8.37
C MET A 35 -3.12 8.86 8.36
N ARG A 36 -2.27 7.83 8.43
CA ARG A 36 -0.81 8.01 8.38
C ARG A 36 -0.26 8.29 6.98
N GLU A 37 -1.01 7.95 5.94
CA GLU A 37 -0.63 8.09 4.53
C GLU A 37 -1.79 8.72 3.75
N GLY A 38 -1.47 9.50 2.71
CA GLY A 38 -2.48 10.15 1.86
C GLY A 38 -3.19 11.35 2.50
N TYR A 39 -2.65 11.89 3.60
CA TYR A 39 -3.12 13.11 4.23
C TYR A 39 -2.04 14.20 4.23
N PRO A 40 -2.42 15.49 4.17
CA PRO A 40 -3.79 16.00 4.09
C PRO A 40 -4.46 15.68 2.74
N LEU A 41 -5.79 15.65 2.74
CA LEU A 41 -6.58 15.47 1.52
C LEU A 41 -6.51 16.73 0.66
N GLU A 42 -6.48 16.54 -0.65
CA GLU A 42 -6.43 17.61 -1.64
C GLU A 42 -7.66 17.52 -2.55
N ASN A 43 -8.08 18.66 -3.10
CA ASN A 43 -9.06 18.76 -4.16
C ASN A 43 -8.39 18.46 -5.51
N ASP A 44 -9.19 18.32 -6.57
CA ASP A 44 -8.72 18.03 -7.92
C ASP A 44 -7.79 19.12 -8.50
N ASP A 45 -7.84 20.35 -7.97
CA ASP A 45 -6.97 21.47 -8.33
C ASP A 45 -5.68 21.56 -7.47
N GLY A 46 -5.48 20.61 -6.56
CA GLY A 46 -4.34 20.56 -5.63
C GLY A 46 -4.47 21.47 -4.41
N SER A 47 -5.60 22.17 -4.24
CA SER A 47 -5.88 22.92 -3.01
C SER A 47 -6.26 21.99 -1.85
N GLU A 48 -6.01 22.39 -0.61
CA GLU A 48 -6.38 21.58 0.56
C GLU A 48 -7.90 21.35 0.61
N ALA A 49 -8.31 20.09 0.76
CA ALA A 49 -9.73 19.75 0.84
C ALA A 49 -10.33 20.32 2.13
N PRO A 50 -11.51 20.97 2.08
CA PRO A 50 -12.15 21.56 3.26
C PRO A 50 -12.62 20.52 4.28
N ASN A 51 -12.70 19.24 3.90
CA ASN A 51 -13.13 18.13 4.75
C ASN A 51 -11.99 17.12 4.93
N GLN A 52 -11.17 17.33 5.96
CA GLN A 52 -10.08 16.42 6.36
C GLN A 52 -10.54 15.22 7.22
N GLY A 53 -11.86 15.11 7.44
CA GLY A 53 -12.45 14.15 8.37
C GLY A 53 -12.56 14.68 9.81
N PRO A 54 -13.25 13.94 10.70
CA PRO A 54 -13.60 14.41 12.04
C PRO A 54 -12.49 14.28 13.08
N PHE A 55 -11.37 13.63 12.74
CA PHE A 55 -10.29 13.33 13.68
C PHE A 55 -8.99 14.03 13.28
N PRO A 56 -8.19 14.51 14.25
CA PRO A 56 -6.88 15.08 13.95
C PRO A 56 -5.90 13.99 13.50
N LEU A 57 -4.95 14.39 12.66
CA LEU A 57 -3.88 13.50 12.21
C LEU A 57 -3.12 12.88 13.39
N PRO A 58 -2.67 11.61 13.25
CA PRO A 58 -1.84 10.96 14.24
C PRO A 58 -0.46 11.64 14.33
N ASP A 59 0.16 11.55 15.51
CA ASP A 59 1.57 11.93 15.64
C ASP A 59 2.45 11.06 14.76
N ALA A 60 3.54 11.63 14.27
CA ALA A 60 4.48 10.96 13.39
C ALA A 60 5.13 9.74 14.07
N LYS A 61 5.07 8.60 13.38
CA LYS A 61 5.68 7.33 13.80
C LYS A 61 6.87 7.03 12.91
N THR A 62 7.98 6.66 13.55
CA THR A 62 9.23 6.33 12.87
C THR A 62 9.47 4.82 12.83
N PHE A 63 9.63 4.29 11.63
CA PHE A 63 10.00 2.92 11.33
C PHE A 63 11.51 2.84 11.11
N LYS A 64 12.20 2.01 11.90
CA LYS A 64 13.62 1.72 11.71
C LYS A 64 13.76 0.60 10.70
N LEU A 65 14.37 0.89 9.55
CA LEU A 65 14.50 -0.09 8.48
C LEU A 65 15.66 -1.07 8.78
N PRO A 66 15.49 -2.36 8.47
CA PRO A 66 16.56 -3.35 8.63
C PRO A 66 17.74 -3.05 7.70
N HIS A 67 18.88 -3.70 7.98
CA HIS A 67 20.09 -3.65 7.15
C HIS A 67 20.65 -2.23 6.94
N GLY A 68 20.52 -1.36 7.95
CA GLY A 68 21.10 -0.01 7.93
C GLY A 68 20.46 0.93 6.91
N ARG A 69 19.23 0.66 6.46
CA ARG A 69 18.54 1.42 5.41
C ARG A 69 17.91 2.74 5.85
N GLY A 70 18.25 3.21 7.04
CA GLY A 70 17.76 4.44 7.66
C GLY A 70 16.40 4.26 8.34
N GLU A 71 15.67 5.35 8.46
CA GLU A 71 14.37 5.40 9.10
C GLU A 71 13.34 6.05 8.17
N VAL A 72 12.07 5.65 8.30
CA VAL A 72 10.93 6.23 7.57
C VAL A 72 9.94 6.74 8.60
N THR A 73 9.53 8.00 8.51
CA THR A 73 8.59 8.61 9.45
C THR A 73 7.30 8.96 8.72
N VAL A 74 6.13 8.65 9.30
CA VAL A 74 4.80 8.90 8.72
C VAL A 74 3.79 9.34 9.80
N PRO A 75 2.90 10.31 9.54
CA PRO A 75 2.78 11.10 8.30
C PRO A 75 4.00 12.00 8.03
N ASN A 76 4.33 12.19 6.76
CA ASN A 76 5.49 12.99 6.31
C ASN A 76 5.12 14.21 5.45
N GLY A 77 3.84 14.39 5.14
CA GLY A 77 3.34 15.48 4.28
C GLY A 77 3.90 15.44 2.85
N LYS A 78 4.42 14.30 2.38
CA LYS A 78 4.95 14.15 1.02
C LYS A 78 3.87 13.53 0.14
N GLY A 79 3.37 14.32 -0.80
CA GLY A 79 2.46 13.86 -1.85
C GLY A 79 3.18 13.35 -3.09
N GLU A 80 2.45 13.32 -4.20
CA GLU A 80 2.99 13.06 -5.53
C GLU A 80 3.86 14.25 -5.99
N ASP A 81 5.11 13.98 -6.34
CA ASP A 81 6.10 15.02 -6.76
C ASP A 81 6.37 14.97 -8.28
N ARG A 82 5.78 13.99 -8.99
CA ARG A 82 5.92 13.89 -10.44
C ARG A 82 5.01 14.90 -11.13
N ALA A 83 5.47 15.42 -12.27
CA ALA A 83 4.58 16.10 -13.20
C ALA A 83 3.66 15.06 -13.86
N VAL A 84 2.37 15.10 -13.53
CA VAL A 84 1.37 14.14 -14.01
C VAL A 84 0.70 14.72 -15.27
N ALA A 85 0.72 13.96 -16.37
CA ALA A 85 0.19 14.39 -17.67
C ALA A 85 -1.35 14.25 -17.77
N LEU A 86 -2.07 14.82 -16.81
CA LEU A 86 -3.54 14.78 -16.72
C LEU A 86 -4.11 16.20 -16.78
N GLU A 87 -5.27 16.35 -17.42
CA GLU A 87 -6.07 17.58 -17.37
C GLU A 87 -7.47 17.32 -16.80
N GLN A 88 -8.02 18.32 -16.12
CA GLN A 88 -9.40 18.27 -15.64
C GLN A 88 -10.37 18.41 -16.82
N THR A 89 -11.35 17.52 -16.90
CA THR A 89 -12.43 17.64 -17.89
C THR A 89 -13.49 18.69 -17.51
N SER A 90 -13.51 19.10 -16.25
CA SER A 90 -14.46 20.05 -15.68
C SER A 90 -13.83 20.77 -14.49
N VAL A 91 -14.26 22.02 -14.23
CA VAL A 91 -13.86 22.80 -13.05
C VAL A 91 -14.48 22.24 -11.76
N ALA A 92 -15.58 21.50 -11.86
CA ALA A 92 -16.21 20.88 -10.70
C ALA A 92 -15.41 19.64 -10.25
N ASN A 93 -15.11 19.55 -8.96
CA ASN A 93 -14.44 18.38 -8.37
C ASN A 93 -15.26 17.10 -8.55
N GLY A 94 -14.57 15.97 -8.70
CA GLY A 94 -15.15 14.63 -8.83
C GLY A 94 -15.40 14.18 -10.27
N TYR A 95 -15.05 15.00 -11.25
CA TYR A 95 -15.03 14.58 -12.66
C TYR A 95 -13.72 13.84 -12.98
N PRO A 96 -13.74 12.89 -13.92
CA PRO A 96 -12.51 12.20 -14.32
C PRO A 96 -11.53 13.16 -15.01
N PHE A 97 -10.25 12.83 -14.94
CA PHE A 97 -9.20 13.52 -15.67
C PHE A 97 -8.92 12.82 -17.00
N GLU A 98 -8.53 13.58 -18.02
CA GLU A 98 -8.10 13.07 -19.32
C GLU A 98 -6.58 13.10 -19.46
N PRO A 99 -5.95 12.02 -19.97
CA PRO A 99 -4.53 12.02 -20.33
C PRO A 99 -4.26 13.02 -21.45
N THR A 100 -3.24 13.86 -21.26
CA THR A 100 -2.84 14.88 -22.25
C THR A 100 -1.90 14.33 -23.33
N GLY A 101 -1.29 13.15 -23.12
CA GLY A 101 -0.27 12.56 -23.97
C GLY A 101 -0.49 11.08 -24.33
N ASP A 102 0.57 10.27 -24.26
CA ASP A 102 0.55 8.83 -24.53
C ASP A 102 0.28 8.08 -23.22
N PRO A 103 -0.96 7.60 -22.97
CA PRO A 103 -1.34 7.01 -21.69
C PRO A 103 -0.54 5.75 -21.35
N MET A 104 0.09 5.09 -22.34
CA MET A 104 0.94 3.91 -22.12
C MET A 104 2.31 4.25 -21.53
N LYS A 105 2.77 5.50 -21.65
CA LYS A 105 4.10 5.94 -21.20
C LYS A 105 4.03 6.94 -20.06
N ASP A 106 2.98 7.73 -20.02
CA ASP A 106 2.89 8.87 -19.11
C ASP A 106 2.59 8.46 -17.66
N GLY A 107 2.27 7.18 -17.43
CA GLY A 107 2.14 6.62 -16.08
C GLY A 107 0.98 7.23 -15.30
N VAL A 108 -0.17 7.38 -15.97
CA VAL A 108 -1.40 7.97 -15.43
C VAL A 108 -2.54 6.95 -15.43
N GLY A 109 -3.56 7.17 -14.59
CA GLY A 109 -4.71 6.26 -14.45
C GLY A 109 -4.24 4.83 -14.10
N PRO A 110 -4.61 3.80 -14.90
CA PRO A 110 -4.18 2.42 -14.64
C PRO A 110 -2.67 2.17 -14.83
N ALA A 111 -1.95 3.06 -15.51
CA ALA A 111 -0.49 2.98 -15.68
C ALA A 111 0.29 3.68 -14.54
N SER A 112 -0.40 4.20 -13.52
CA SER A 112 0.22 4.94 -12.41
C SER A 112 1.14 4.07 -11.56
N TRP A 113 2.20 4.69 -11.04
CA TRP A 113 3.18 4.06 -10.16
C TRP A 113 3.65 5.04 -9.09
N ALA A 114 4.06 4.54 -7.93
CA ALA A 114 4.61 5.37 -6.87
C ALA A 114 6.15 5.43 -6.95
N PRO A 115 6.78 6.61 -6.78
CA PRO A 115 8.24 6.76 -6.80
C PRO A 115 8.91 6.18 -5.56
N ARG A 116 8.97 4.84 -5.52
CA ARG A 116 9.70 4.09 -4.49
C ARG A 116 11.21 4.31 -4.65
N ARG A 117 11.95 4.10 -3.56
CA ARG A 117 13.42 4.15 -3.56
C ARG A 117 13.98 3.18 -4.61
N ASP A 118 14.97 3.64 -5.38
CA ASP A 118 15.70 2.81 -6.34
C ASP A 118 16.73 1.90 -5.66
N VAL A 119 16.24 0.97 -4.84
CA VAL A 119 17.03 -0.07 -4.18
C VAL A 119 16.25 -1.38 -4.18
N PRO A 120 16.91 -2.54 -4.34
CA PRO A 120 16.21 -3.82 -4.32
C PRO A 120 15.62 -4.09 -2.94
N GLU A 121 14.47 -4.75 -2.89
CA GLU A 121 13.98 -5.33 -1.65
C GLU A 121 14.95 -6.44 -1.18
N LEU A 122 15.24 -6.50 0.11
CA LEU A 122 16.16 -7.50 0.67
C LEU A 122 15.41 -8.60 1.40
N ASP A 123 16.00 -9.78 1.44
CA ASP A 123 15.58 -10.85 2.31
C ASP A 123 16.05 -10.63 3.77
N GLY A 124 15.69 -11.55 4.66
CA GLY A 124 16.08 -11.49 6.08
C GLY A 124 17.60 -11.52 6.33
N HIS A 125 18.39 -11.92 5.33
CA HIS A 125 19.85 -12.00 5.40
C HIS A 125 20.55 -10.86 4.63
N GLY A 126 19.80 -9.94 4.04
CA GLY A 126 20.34 -8.78 3.34
C GLY A 126 20.66 -8.99 1.85
N HIS A 127 20.25 -10.11 1.25
CA HIS A 127 20.42 -10.35 -0.19
C HIS A 127 19.21 -9.83 -0.97
N PRO A 128 19.36 -9.45 -2.26
CA PRO A 128 18.22 -9.11 -3.11
C PRO A 128 17.17 -10.22 -3.13
N LYS A 129 15.92 -9.86 -2.82
CA LYS A 129 14.81 -10.82 -2.66
C LYS A 129 14.34 -11.39 -3.99
N ILE A 130 14.32 -10.56 -5.04
CA ILE A 130 13.91 -10.93 -6.40
C ILE A 130 15.19 -11.06 -7.24
N ILE A 131 15.49 -12.28 -7.68
CA ILE A 131 16.65 -12.59 -8.52
C ILE A 131 16.22 -13.49 -9.68
N PRO A 132 16.97 -13.53 -10.79
CA PRO A 132 16.68 -14.53 -11.82
C PRO A 132 16.94 -15.94 -11.29
N MET A 133 16.13 -16.92 -11.70
CA MET A 133 16.31 -18.33 -11.32
C MET A 133 17.72 -18.84 -11.62
N SER A 134 18.37 -18.34 -12.69
CA SER A 134 19.74 -18.71 -13.06
C SER A 134 20.80 -18.26 -12.04
N ALA A 135 20.50 -17.27 -11.19
CA ALA A 135 21.44 -16.78 -10.19
C ALA A 135 21.55 -17.70 -8.97
N ASN A 136 20.63 -18.66 -8.78
CA ASN A 136 20.69 -19.60 -7.67
C ASN A 136 20.18 -20.98 -8.09
N SER A 137 21.08 -21.97 -8.09
CA SER A 137 20.82 -23.35 -8.51
C SER A 137 19.78 -24.10 -7.67
N LYS A 138 19.37 -23.54 -6.52
CA LYS A 138 18.34 -24.12 -5.66
C LYS A 138 16.92 -23.90 -6.19
N PHE A 139 16.71 -22.96 -7.13
CA PHE A 139 15.39 -22.75 -7.71
C PHE A 139 15.12 -23.74 -8.85
N PHE A 140 13.96 -24.39 -8.78
CA PHE A 140 13.45 -25.26 -9.83
C PHE A 140 11.94 -25.10 -9.95
N VAL A 141 11.39 -25.47 -11.11
CA VAL A 141 9.94 -25.48 -11.34
C VAL A 141 9.37 -26.70 -10.63
N GLY A 142 8.66 -26.48 -9.52
CA GLY A 142 8.14 -27.57 -8.69
C GLY A 142 6.99 -28.35 -9.32
N ALA A 143 6.21 -27.72 -10.21
CA ALA A 143 5.09 -28.33 -10.90
C ALA A 143 4.71 -27.54 -12.17
N GLY A 144 4.04 -28.20 -13.12
CA GLY A 144 3.55 -27.58 -14.35
C GLY A 144 4.60 -27.54 -15.47
N ARG A 145 4.28 -26.78 -16.53
CA ARG A 145 5.17 -26.60 -17.68
C ARG A 145 6.19 -25.52 -17.36
N ASP A 146 7.47 -25.81 -17.59
CA ASP A 146 8.53 -24.81 -17.49
C ASP A 146 8.24 -23.66 -18.46
N PRO A 147 8.16 -22.40 -17.98
CA PRO A 147 7.85 -21.27 -18.83
C PRO A 147 8.99 -20.89 -19.77
N ARG A 148 10.22 -21.37 -19.52
CA ARG A 148 11.38 -21.07 -20.39
C ARG A 148 11.15 -21.61 -21.80
N ASP A 149 11.57 -20.81 -22.78
CA ASP A 149 11.41 -21.02 -24.21
C ASP A 149 9.97 -21.02 -24.74
N LEU A 150 8.97 -20.77 -23.89
CA LEU A 150 7.59 -20.58 -24.35
C LEU A 150 7.42 -19.23 -25.05
N PRO A 151 6.56 -19.15 -26.08
CA PRO A 151 6.26 -17.90 -26.77
C PRO A 151 5.49 -16.95 -25.84
N VAL A 152 5.83 -15.66 -25.92
CA VAL A 152 5.05 -14.58 -25.34
C VAL A 152 4.08 -14.11 -26.41
N VAL A 153 2.79 -14.32 -26.18
CA VAL A 153 1.70 -13.91 -27.09
C VAL A 153 1.05 -12.65 -26.52
N ALA A 154 0.96 -11.59 -27.33
CA ALA A 154 0.33 -10.34 -26.94
C ALA A 154 -1.20 -10.38 -27.06
N GLY A 155 -1.88 -9.32 -26.62
CA GLY A 155 -3.35 -9.25 -26.61
C GLY A 155 -4.00 -9.26 -28.00
N ASP A 156 -3.24 -8.94 -29.04
CA ASP A 156 -3.61 -9.03 -30.46
C ASP A 156 -3.41 -10.44 -31.05
N GLY A 157 -2.86 -11.38 -30.29
CA GLY A 157 -2.57 -12.75 -30.72
C GLY A 157 -1.21 -12.93 -31.38
N GLU A 158 -0.43 -11.86 -31.55
CA GLU A 158 0.89 -11.93 -32.18
C GLU A 158 1.98 -12.38 -31.18
N VAL A 159 2.99 -13.08 -31.70
CA VAL A 159 4.12 -13.54 -30.87
C VAL A 159 5.19 -12.44 -30.82
N VAL A 160 5.40 -11.87 -29.63
CA VAL A 160 6.34 -10.75 -29.41
C VAL A 160 7.72 -11.20 -28.91
N GLY A 161 7.87 -12.47 -28.52
CA GLY A 161 9.14 -12.99 -28.04
C GLY A 161 9.04 -14.36 -27.40
N LYS A 162 10.08 -14.72 -26.64
CA LYS A 162 10.15 -15.97 -25.87
C LYS A 162 10.69 -15.69 -24.47
N PHE A 163 10.19 -16.42 -23.48
CA PHE A 163 10.73 -16.36 -22.11
C PHE A 163 12.14 -16.97 -22.07
N ARG A 164 13.14 -16.18 -21.68
CA ARG A 164 14.52 -16.68 -21.48
C ARG A 164 14.86 -16.94 -20.03
N ILE A 165 14.35 -16.09 -19.13
CA ILE A 165 14.69 -16.08 -17.71
C ILE A 165 13.38 -15.95 -16.94
N CYS A 166 13.26 -16.71 -15.85
CA CYS A 166 12.17 -16.59 -14.89
C CYS A 166 12.72 -15.94 -13.62
N GLY A 167 12.00 -14.97 -13.05
CA GLY A 167 12.31 -14.40 -11.75
C GLY A 167 11.90 -15.33 -10.62
N SER A 168 12.71 -15.45 -9.58
CA SER A 168 12.40 -16.20 -8.37
C SER A 168 12.56 -15.34 -7.12
N MET A 169 11.77 -15.68 -6.11
CA MET A 169 11.73 -14.99 -4.82
C MET A 169 12.45 -15.84 -3.78
N ASN A 170 13.45 -15.29 -3.10
CA ASN A 170 14.12 -15.99 -2.01
C ASN A 170 13.18 -16.05 -0.79
N GLN A 171 12.71 -17.24 -0.42
CA GLN A 171 11.63 -17.45 0.57
C GLN A 171 12.07 -17.30 2.04
N SER A 172 13.24 -16.76 2.34
CA SER A 172 13.74 -16.60 3.71
C SER A 172 13.06 -15.48 4.53
N SER A 173 11.88 -14.99 4.11
CA SER A 173 11.18 -13.91 4.84
C SER A 173 9.65 -14.05 4.79
N LEU A 174 9.06 -14.24 5.97
CA LEU A 174 7.63 -14.12 6.25
C LEU A 174 7.19 -12.71 5.87
N PHE A 175 6.25 -12.59 4.93
CA PHE A 175 5.62 -11.32 4.59
C PHE A 175 4.53 -11.05 5.61
N VAL A 176 4.78 -10.10 6.52
CA VAL A 176 3.71 -9.48 7.32
C VAL A 176 3.38 -8.17 6.61
N ILE A 177 2.14 -8.10 6.12
CA ILE A 177 1.49 -6.84 5.71
C ILE A 177 1.12 -6.09 6.98
#